data_AF-A0A935R714-F1
#
_entry.id   AF-A0A935R714-F1
#
_cell.length_a   1.000
_cell.length_b   1.000
_cell.length_c   1.000
_cell.angle_alpha   90.00
_cell.angle_beta   90.00
_cell.angle_gamma   90.00
#
_symmetry.space_group_name_H-M   'P 1'
#
loop_
_entity.id
_entity.type
_entity.pdbx_description
1 polymer ?
#
loop_
_entity_poly.entity_id
_entity_poly.type
_entity_poly.pdbx_seq_one_letter_code
_entity_poly.pdbx_strand_id
1 'polypeptide(L)'
;MRVEAGDSPQLRTVSLLPPTLRDLRLSVPNLKASLSLRWGDEPAQPIKGDALRREAVSPGAYPVELIAGDCPETAQGCEAKGDCPPGCVSWLGEVIVPIGDGEHRVSLSLREPTPKPGAADGGSSSKSRRQVSQGDFARWLKSHPEWLKEAAQQAEKADKKYLKGWAEDAPRPTPAGPW
;
A
#
# COMPACT_ATOMS: atom_id res chain seq x y z
N MET A 1 47.70 -55.58 -12.89
CA MET A 1 47.49 -54.17 -13.26
C MET A 1 47.94 -53.33 -12.06
N ARG A 2 49.14 -52.73 -12.13
CA ARG A 2 49.69 -51.89 -11.06
C ARG A 2 49.31 -50.44 -11.37
N VAL A 3 48.70 -49.76 -10.40
CA VAL A 3 48.44 -48.32 -10.48
C VAL A 3 49.63 -47.63 -9.80
N GLU A 4 50.41 -46.87 -10.56
CA GLU A 4 51.52 -46.08 -10.04
C GLU A 4 50.99 -44.79 -9.42
N ALA A 5 51.41 -44.50 -8.19
CA ALA A 5 51.08 -43.26 -7.47
C ALA A 5 52.00 -42.14 -7.97
N GLY A 6 51.58 -41.46 -9.02
CA GLY A 6 52.20 -40.23 -9.50
C GLY A 6 51.11 -39.23 -9.86
N ASP A 7 50.88 -38.27 -8.97
CA ASP A 7 50.82 -36.83 -9.27
C ASP A 7 50.36 -36.11 -8.00
N SER A 8 51.17 -35.17 -7.53
CA SER A 8 50.77 -34.20 -6.51
C SER A 8 49.48 -33.48 -6.94
N PRO A 9 48.60 -33.05 -6.02
CA PRO A 9 47.37 -32.35 -6.39
C PRO A 9 47.69 -31.11 -7.23
N GLN A 10 47.30 -31.12 -8.49
CA GLN A 10 47.46 -29.98 -9.37
C GLN A 10 46.39 -28.95 -9.03
N LEU A 11 46.81 -27.87 -8.36
CA LEU A 11 45.97 -26.69 -8.14
C LEU A 11 45.76 -26.00 -9.50
N ARG A 12 44.55 -26.12 -10.04
CA ARG A 12 44.13 -25.34 -11.20
C ARG A 12 43.40 -24.08 -10.73
N THR A 13 43.98 -22.93 -11.00
CA THR A 13 43.30 -21.65 -10.83
C THR A 13 42.28 -21.49 -11.94
N VAL A 14 41.00 -21.48 -11.59
CA VAL A 14 39.91 -21.14 -12.52
C VAL A 14 39.55 -19.68 -12.31
N SER A 15 39.84 -18.84 -13.32
CA SER A 15 39.38 -17.45 -13.33
C SER A 15 37.90 -17.43 -13.69
N LEU A 16 37.04 -17.20 -12.71
CA LEU A 16 35.62 -16.96 -12.92
C LEU A 16 35.41 -15.48 -13.21
N LEU A 17 34.77 -15.16 -14.33
CA LEU A 17 34.30 -13.81 -14.58
C LEU A 17 33.17 -13.50 -13.58
N PRO A 18 33.14 -12.30 -12.98
CA PRO A 18 32.04 -11.91 -12.12
C PRO A 18 30.72 -11.93 -12.93
N PRO A 19 29.62 -12.42 -12.34
CA PRO A 19 28.34 -12.46 -13.05
C PRO A 19 27.88 -11.04 -13.38
N THR A 20 27.27 -10.86 -14.56
CA THR A 20 26.69 -9.57 -14.94
C THR A 20 25.53 -9.21 -14.01
N LEU A 21 25.52 -7.96 -13.54
CA LEU A 21 24.42 -7.41 -12.75
C LEU A 21 23.22 -7.10 -13.66
N ARG A 22 22.00 -7.21 -13.11
CA ARG A 22 20.76 -7.03 -13.87
C ARG A 22 19.88 -5.93 -13.30
N ASP A 23 19.17 -5.28 -14.20
CA ASP A 23 18.02 -4.46 -13.81
C ASP A 23 16.83 -5.40 -13.57
N LEU A 24 16.22 -5.31 -12.40
CA LEU A 24 15.06 -6.09 -12.01
C LEU A 24 13.83 -5.19 -11.99
N ARG A 25 12.76 -5.65 -12.64
CA ARG A 25 11.44 -5.04 -12.58
C ARG A 25 10.45 -6.02 -11.96
N LEU A 26 9.99 -5.70 -10.76
CA LEU A 26 8.99 -6.46 -10.02
C LEU A 26 7.63 -5.80 -10.21
N SER A 27 6.66 -6.53 -10.73
CA SER A 27 5.30 -6.02 -10.92
C SER A 27 4.31 -6.81 -10.07
N VAL A 28 3.36 -6.11 -9.45
CA VAL A 28 2.24 -6.70 -8.73
C VAL A 28 0.96 -6.16 -9.36
N PRO A 29 0.45 -6.80 -10.43
CA PRO A 29 -0.69 -6.28 -11.15
C PRO A 29 -1.96 -6.34 -10.30
N ASN A 30 -2.87 -5.40 -10.55
CA ASN A 30 -4.24 -5.38 -10.00
C ASN A 30 -4.36 -5.08 -8.50
N LEU A 31 -3.31 -4.60 -7.83
CA LEU A 31 -3.41 -4.22 -6.42
C LEU A 31 -3.76 -2.74 -6.27
N LYS A 32 -4.90 -2.43 -5.65
CA LYS A 32 -5.33 -1.05 -5.38
C LYS A 32 -4.90 -0.53 -4.01
N ALA A 33 -4.49 -1.43 -3.12
CA ALA A 33 -4.04 -1.08 -1.77
C ALA A 33 -2.60 -0.55 -1.77
N SER A 34 -2.21 0.12 -0.70
CA SER A 34 -0.81 0.46 -0.45
C SER A 34 0.02 -0.81 -0.37
N LEU A 35 1.04 -0.90 -1.22
CA LEU A 35 1.92 -2.06 -1.33
C LEU A 35 3.34 -1.66 -0.91
N SER A 36 3.94 -2.47 -0.05
CA SER A 36 5.35 -2.37 0.31
C SER A 36 6.05 -3.69 0.00
N LEU A 37 7.31 -3.61 -0.45
CA LEU A 37 8.18 -4.76 -0.67
C LEU A 37 9.33 -4.70 0.33
N ARG A 38 9.57 -5.82 1.00
CA ARG A 38 10.81 -6.07 1.72
C ARG A 38 11.69 -7.02 0.92
N TRP A 39 12.97 -6.70 0.80
CA TRP A 39 13.95 -7.48 0.04
C TRP A 39 15.05 -7.96 0.99
N GLY A 40 15.06 -9.25 1.30
CA GLY A 40 15.88 -9.78 2.37
C GLY A 40 15.67 -9.06 3.70
N ASP A 41 16.77 -8.65 4.32
CA ASP A 41 16.80 -7.94 5.61
C ASP A 41 16.67 -6.41 5.47
N GLU A 42 16.47 -5.90 4.26
CA GLU A 42 16.29 -4.46 4.04
C GLU A 42 14.93 -3.99 4.59
N PRO A 43 14.78 -2.72 4.99
CA PRO A 43 13.49 -2.18 5.40
C PRO A 43 12.47 -2.24 4.25
N ALA A 44 11.20 -2.42 4.58
CA ALA A 44 10.13 -2.44 3.59
C ALA A 44 10.03 -1.08 2.87
N GLN A 45 10.02 -1.12 1.54
CA GLN A 45 9.96 0.06 0.69
C GLN A 45 8.58 0.14 0.02
N PRO A 46 7.91 1.31 0.02
CA PRO A 46 6.64 1.46 -0.66
C PRO A 46 6.83 1.35 -2.19
N ILE A 47 5.99 0.53 -2.83
CA ILE A 47 5.93 0.44 -4.29
C ILE A 47 5.04 1.57 -4.80
N LYS A 48 5.60 2.45 -5.64
CA LYS A 48 4.84 3.52 -6.30
C LYS A 48 4.34 3.02 -7.66
N GLY A 49 3.02 2.95 -7.83
CA GLY A 49 2.41 2.45 -9.07
C GLY A 49 2.27 0.93 -9.07
N ASP A 50 2.52 0.30 -10.23
CA ASP A 50 2.32 -1.14 -10.47
C ASP A 50 3.64 -1.94 -10.46
N ALA A 51 4.78 -1.27 -10.35
CA ALA A 51 6.09 -1.91 -10.39
C ALA A 51 7.15 -1.23 -9.52
N LEU A 52 8.04 -2.05 -8.95
CA LEU A 52 9.30 -1.62 -8.35
C LEU A 52 10.44 -1.94 -9.32
N ARG A 53 11.36 -0.99 -9.50
CA ARG A 53 12.60 -1.20 -10.24
C ARG A 53 13.77 -1.24 -9.28
N ARG A 54 14.66 -2.21 -9.44
CA ARG A 54 15.98 -2.28 -8.81
C ARG A 54 17.03 -2.38 -9.89
N GLU A 55 18.12 -1.64 -9.73
CA GLU A 55 19.22 -1.61 -10.68
C GLU A 55 20.37 -2.45 -10.14
N ALA A 56 21.17 -3.02 -11.04
CA ALA A 56 22.41 -3.69 -10.69
C ALA A 56 22.28 -4.84 -9.64
N VAL A 57 21.22 -5.63 -9.73
CA VAL A 57 20.97 -6.80 -8.86
C VAL A 57 21.84 -7.96 -9.30
N SER A 58 22.56 -8.59 -8.35
CA SER A 58 23.36 -9.79 -8.65
C SER A 58 22.46 -10.99 -8.94
N PRO A 59 22.91 -11.97 -9.75
CA PRO A 59 22.19 -13.23 -9.88
C PRO A 59 22.12 -13.99 -8.56
N GLY A 60 20.99 -14.62 -8.29
CA GLY A 60 20.77 -15.34 -7.04
C GLY A 60 19.30 -15.49 -6.67
N ALA A 61 19.08 -16.15 -5.54
CA ALA A 61 17.79 -16.31 -4.89
C ALA A 61 17.65 -15.25 -3.80
N TYR A 62 16.57 -14.47 -3.87
CA TYR A 62 16.32 -13.38 -2.93
C TYR A 62 15.00 -13.59 -2.20
N PRO A 63 15.01 -13.71 -0.87
CA PRO A 63 13.77 -13.72 -0.11
C PRO A 63 13.11 -12.35 -0.25
N VAL A 64 11.81 -12.36 -0.53
CA VAL A 64 11.00 -11.17 -0.69
C VAL A 64 9.74 -11.29 0.13
N GLU A 65 9.31 -10.16 0.69
CA GLU A 65 8.01 -10.06 1.33
C GLU A 65 7.19 -8.95 0.68
N LEU A 66 5.98 -9.30 0.25
CA LEU A 66 5.00 -8.33 -0.22
C LEU A 66 3.99 -8.09 0.89
N ILE A 67 3.81 -6.82 1.24
CA ILE A 67 2.91 -6.39 2.32
C ILE A 67 1.90 -5.43 1.73
N ALA A 68 0.62 -5.78 1.81
CA ALA A 68 -0.49 -4.97 1.33
C ALA A 68 -1.43 -4.57 2.48
N GLY A 69 -1.76 -3.27 2.53
CA GLY A 69 -2.62 -2.69 3.55
C GLY A 69 -1.89 -2.35 4.86
N ASP A 70 -2.65 -2.30 5.96
CA ASP A 70 -2.17 -1.92 7.30
C ASP A 70 -1.77 -3.17 8.10
N CYS A 71 -0.56 -3.67 7.83
CA CYS A 71 -0.02 -4.85 8.49
C CYS A 71 0.83 -4.49 9.71
N PRO A 72 0.59 -5.09 10.90
CA PRO A 72 1.56 -5.04 11.98
C PRO A 72 2.79 -5.89 11.62
N GLU A 73 3.95 -5.60 12.23
CA GLU A 73 5.19 -6.36 11.97
C GLU A 73 5.06 -7.87 12.26
N THR A 74 4.14 -8.24 13.17
CA THR A 74 3.85 -9.64 13.51
C THR A 74 3.08 -10.39 12.43
N ALA A 75 2.50 -9.70 11.44
CA ALA A 75 1.73 -10.30 10.35
C ALA A 75 2.60 -10.75 9.16
N GLN A 76 3.91 -10.80 9.32
CA GLN A 76 4.81 -11.24 8.26
C GLN A 76 4.49 -12.66 7.76
N GLY A 77 4.32 -12.81 6.44
CA GLY A 77 3.98 -14.06 5.77
C GLY A 77 2.64 -14.66 6.22
N CYS A 78 1.72 -13.84 6.74
CA CYS A 78 0.45 -14.33 7.28
C CYS A 78 -0.44 -15.00 6.22
N GLU A 79 -0.29 -14.69 4.93
CA GLU A 79 -1.12 -15.25 3.87
C GLU A 79 -0.88 -16.76 3.74
N ALA A 80 0.38 -17.18 3.82
CA ALA A 80 0.74 -18.60 3.79
C ALA A 80 0.17 -19.38 4.99
N LYS A 81 -0.08 -18.69 6.12
CA LYS A 81 -0.64 -19.28 7.34
C LYS A 81 -2.17 -19.20 7.38
N GLY A 82 -2.77 -18.29 6.62
CA GLY A 82 -4.22 -18.02 6.66
C GLY A 82 -4.68 -17.16 7.82
N ASP A 83 -3.74 -16.57 8.58
CA ASP A 83 -4.01 -15.83 9.83
C ASP A 83 -3.73 -14.31 9.69
N CYS A 84 -3.95 -13.74 8.50
CA CYS A 84 -3.74 -12.31 8.31
C CYS A 84 -4.77 -11.49 9.11
N PRO A 85 -4.33 -10.44 9.83
CA PRO A 85 -5.24 -9.48 10.43
C PRO A 85 -6.16 -8.83 9.38
N PRO A 86 -7.38 -8.42 9.75
CA PRO A 86 -8.27 -7.72 8.82
C PRO A 86 -7.63 -6.44 8.26
N GLY A 87 -7.73 -6.23 6.93
CA GLY A 87 -7.08 -5.12 6.23
C GLY A 87 -5.60 -5.32 5.91
N CYS A 88 -5.05 -6.51 6.17
CA CYS A 88 -3.65 -6.86 5.89
C CYS A 88 -3.57 -8.13 5.05
N VAL A 89 -2.62 -8.17 4.12
CA VAL A 89 -2.13 -9.40 3.46
C VAL A 89 -0.61 -9.30 3.40
N SER A 90 0.09 -10.33 3.84
CA SER A 90 1.54 -10.45 3.67
C SER A 90 1.90 -11.81 3.07
N TRP A 91 2.66 -11.76 1.97
CA TRP A 91 3.20 -12.92 1.29
C TRP A 91 4.71 -12.94 1.42
N LEU A 92 5.26 -14.10 1.77
CA LEU A 92 6.68 -14.35 1.82
C LEU A 92 7.04 -15.37 0.73
N GLY A 93 8.02 -15.05 -0.08
CA GLY A 93 8.51 -15.95 -1.11
C GLY A 93 9.91 -15.61 -1.57
N GLU A 94 10.28 -16.12 -2.74
CA GLU A 94 11.63 -15.98 -3.29
C GLU A 94 11.57 -15.50 -4.74
N VAL A 95 12.47 -14.57 -5.08
CA VAL A 95 12.68 -14.10 -6.45
C VAL A 95 14.03 -14.61 -6.92
N ILE A 96 14.03 -15.36 -8.03
CA ILE A 96 15.25 -15.83 -8.69
C ILE A 96 15.67 -14.81 -9.74
N VAL A 97 16.87 -14.26 -9.60
CA VAL A 97 17.53 -13.42 -10.61
C VAL A 97 18.50 -14.31 -11.40
N PRO A 98 18.20 -14.65 -12.67
CA PRO A 98 19.06 -15.53 -13.44
C PRO A 98 20.29 -14.80 -13.99
N ILE A 99 21.34 -15.57 -14.29
CA ILE A 99 22.53 -15.08 -14.98
C ILE A 99 22.15 -14.62 -16.40
N GLY A 100 22.65 -13.45 -16.79
CA GLY A 100 22.46 -12.89 -18.14
C GLY A 100 22.43 -11.37 -18.12
N ASP A 101 22.27 -10.78 -19.30
CA ASP A 101 22.25 -9.32 -19.47
C ASP A 101 20.82 -8.77 -19.58
N GLY A 102 20.67 -7.46 -19.37
CA GLY A 102 19.42 -6.73 -19.57
C GLY A 102 18.39 -6.88 -18.45
N GLU A 103 17.19 -6.37 -18.71
CA GLU A 103 16.09 -6.32 -17.73
C GLU A 103 15.49 -7.72 -17.46
N HIS A 104 15.38 -8.09 -16.19
CA HIS A 104 14.61 -9.24 -15.74
C HIS A 104 13.25 -8.77 -15.20
N ARG A 105 12.16 -9.34 -15.71
CA ARG A 105 10.79 -9.02 -15.28
C ARG A 105 10.22 -10.15 -14.46
N VAL A 106 9.71 -9.81 -13.29
CA VAL A 106 9.08 -10.76 -12.37
C VAL A 106 7.70 -10.24 -12.02
N SER A 107 6.69 -11.06 -12.29
CA SER A 107 5.30 -10.77 -11.93
C SER A 107 4.93 -11.58 -10.70
N LEU A 108 4.64 -10.89 -9.59
CA LEU A 108 4.18 -11.50 -8.36
C LEU A 108 2.67 -11.29 -8.26
N SER A 109 1.95 -12.31 -7.80
CA SER A 109 0.50 -12.24 -7.60
C SER A 109 0.21 -12.24 -6.11
N LEU A 110 -0.48 -11.21 -5.66
CA LEU A 110 -0.90 -11.06 -4.26
C LEU A 110 -2.40 -10.82 -4.23
N ARG A 111 -3.09 -11.44 -3.27
CA ARG A 111 -4.53 -11.22 -3.10
C ARG A 111 -4.79 -9.83 -2.52
N GLU A 112 -5.90 -9.21 -2.90
CA GLU A 112 -6.31 -7.96 -2.27
C GLU A 112 -6.68 -8.19 -0.80
N PRO A 113 -6.26 -7.29 0.11
CA PRO A 113 -6.61 -7.40 1.52
C PRO A 113 -8.11 -7.29 1.71
N THR A 114 -8.65 -8.17 2.56
CA THR A 114 -10.07 -8.13 2.90
C THR A 114 -10.30 -6.84 3.70
N PRO A 115 -11.25 -5.97 3.29
CA PRO A 115 -11.52 -4.75 4.01
C PRO A 115 -11.92 -5.07 5.46
N LYS A 116 -11.39 -4.28 6.38
CA LYS A 116 -11.70 -4.41 7.81
C LYS A 116 -13.23 -4.29 8.00
N PRO A 117 -13.88 -5.19 8.75
CA PRO A 117 -15.31 -5.04 9.07
C PRO A 117 -15.55 -3.68 9.73
N GLY A 118 -16.37 -2.84 9.10
CA GLY A 118 -16.58 -1.43 9.48
C GLY A 118 -15.92 -0.40 8.57
N ALA A 119 -15.01 -0.81 7.69
CA ALA A 119 -14.60 -0.05 6.51
C ALA A 119 -15.65 -0.23 5.41
N ALA A 120 -16.89 0.22 5.68
CA ALA A 120 -17.90 0.34 4.64
C ALA A 120 -17.39 1.32 3.59
N ASP A 121 -17.30 0.85 2.34
CA ASP A 121 -17.16 1.59 1.09
C ASP A 121 -16.79 3.07 1.22
N GLY A 122 -15.52 3.32 1.50
CA GLY A 122 -14.88 4.58 1.12
C GLY A 122 -14.70 4.62 -0.39
N GLY A 123 -15.80 4.56 -1.14
CA GLY A 123 -15.82 4.68 -2.58
C GLY A 123 -14.95 5.86 -3.00
N SER A 124 -14.05 5.58 -3.95
CA SER A 124 -13.18 6.51 -4.65
C SER A 124 -13.90 7.84 -4.88
N SER A 125 -13.71 8.78 -3.97
CA SER A 125 -14.04 10.17 -4.19
C SER A 125 -12.74 10.79 -4.63
N SER A 126 -12.64 11.01 -5.94
CA SER A 126 -11.97 12.19 -6.45
C SER A 126 -12.26 13.37 -5.51
N LYS A 127 -11.32 14.31 -5.36
CA LYS A 127 -11.43 15.52 -4.53
C LYS A 127 -12.55 16.47 -4.96
N SER A 128 -13.78 15.99 -5.11
CA SER A 128 -15.00 16.75 -4.92
C SER A 128 -15.08 17.00 -3.42
N ARG A 129 -15.01 18.26 -2.99
CA ARG A 129 -15.32 18.63 -1.61
C ARG A 129 -16.68 17.99 -1.29
N ARG A 130 -16.70 17.04 -0.35
CA ARG A 130 -17.93 16.36 0.09
C ARG A 130 -18.92 17.46 0.48
N GLN A 131 -19.85 17.78 -0.41
CA GLN A 131 -20.93 18.69 -0.11
C GLN A 131 -21.88 17.91 0.79
N VAL A 132 -21.94 18.31 2.06
CA VAL A 132 -22.91 17.75 2.99
C VAL A 132 -24.28 18.25 2.56
N SER A 133 -25.23 17.34 2.36
CA SER A 133 -26.59 17.75 2.05
C SER A 133 -27.15 18.53 3.23
N GLN A 134 -28.02 19.49 2.96
CA GLN A 134 -28.64 20.29 4.02
C GLN A 134 -29.41 19.42 5.03
N GLY A 135 -30.02 18.33 4.57
CA GLY A 135 -30.72 17.37 5.43
C GLY A 135 -29.77 16.62 6.38
N ASP A 136 -28.59 16.24 5.90
CA ASP A 136 -27.58 15.59 6.73
C ASP A 136 -26.98 16.56 7.75
N PHE A 137 -26.76 17.81 7.35
CA PHE A 137 -26.31 18.85 8.27
C PHE A 137 -27.37 19.19 9.33
N ALA A 138 -28.65 19.25 8.97
CA ALA A 138 -29.74 19.43 9.93
C ALA A 138 -29.86 18.25 10.91
N ARG A 139 -29.63 17.01 10.45
CA ARG A 139 -29.59 15.83 11.32
C ARG A 139 -28.38 15.87 12.26
N TRP A 140 -27.22 16.31 11.77
CA TRP A 140 -26.02 16.50 12.57
C TRP A 140 -26.20 17.57 13.64
N LEU A 141 -26.89 18.69 13.35
CA LEU A 141 -27.20 19.72 14.34
C LEU A 141 -28.07 19.19 15.50
N LYS A 142 -28.92 18.17 15.27
CA LYS A 142 -29.70 17.54 16.36
C LYS A 142 -28.82 16.80 17.36
N SER A 143 -27.69 16.25 16.93
CA SER A 143 -26.72 15.58 17.81
C SER A 143 -25.63 16.53 18.32
N HIS A 144 -25.58 17.77 17.82
CA HIS A 144 -24.56 18.77 18.14
C HIS A 144 -25.20 20.14 18.43
N PRO A 145 -25.97 20.26 19.52
CA PRO A 145 -26.64 21.52 19.87
C PRO A 145 -25.65 22.66 20.14
N GLU A 146 -24.39 22.37 20.46
CA GLU A 146 -23.33 23.37 20.61
C GLU A 146 -22.98 24.11 19.31
N TRP A 147 -23.43 23.58 18.16
CA TRP A 147 -23.27 24.19 16.84
C TRP A 147 -24.52 24.90 16.33
N LEU A 148 -25.58 24.98 17.15
CA LEU A 148 -26.69 25.89 16.91
C LEU A 148 -26.19 27.33 16.94
N LYS A 149 -26.86 28.19 16.17
CA LYS A 149 -26.43 29.57 15.93
C LYS A 149 -26.07 30.34 17.21
N GLU A 150 -26.93 30.33 18.21
CA GLU A 150 -26.70 31.06 19.47
C GLU A 150 -25.53 30.47 20.27
N ALA A 151 -25.50 29.14 20.41
CA ALA A 151 -24.45 28.43 21.14
C ALA A 151 -23.07 28.58 20.47
N ALA A 152 -23.02 28.50 19.14
CA ALA A 152 -21.80 28.64 18.35
C ALA A 152 -21.27 30.09 18.34
N GLN A 153 -22.16 31.08 18.35
CA GLN A 153 -21.78 32.49 18.52
C GLN A 153 -21.24 32.77 19.92
N GLN A 154 -21.93 32.30 20.96
CA GLN A 154 -21.54 32.53 22.34
C GLN A 154 -20.19 31.85 22.66
N ALA A 155 -19.91 30.70 22.04
CA ALA A 155 -18.66 29.97 22.20
C ALA A 155 -17.53 30.45 21.25
N GLU A 156 -17.76 31.49 20.44
CA GLU A 156 -16.83 31.99 19.41
C GLU A 156 -16.34 30.91 18.43
N LYS A 157 -17.12 29.84 18.24
CA LYS A 157 -16.79 28.70 17.36
C LYS A 157 -17.21 28.91 15.90
N ALA A 158 -18.02 29.94 15.65
CA ALA A 158 -18.53 30.28 14.32
C ALA A 158 -18.24 31.74 13.96
N ASP A 159 -17.79 31.96 12.73
CA ASP A 159 -17.60 33.29 12.18
C ASP A 159 -18.88 33.83 11.51
N LYS A 160 -18.89 35.12 11.16
CA LYS A 160 -20.00 35.73 10.41
C LYS A 160 -20.27 35.05 9.05
N LYS A 161 -19.30 34.28 8.51
CA LYS A 161 -19.46 33.54 7.24
C LYS A 161 -20.23 32.23 7.42
N TYR A 162 -20.04 31.53 8.53
CA TYR A 162 -20.77 30.31 8.89
C TYR A 162 -22.29 30.53 8.96
N LEU A 163 -22.70 31.71 9.42
CA LEU A 163 -24.12 32.07 9.60
C LEU A 163 -24.77 32.67 8.35
N LYS A 164 -24.02 32.82 7.26
CA LYS A 164 -24.54 33.42 6.03
C LYS A 164 -25.55 32.47 5.38
N GLY A 165 -26.85 32.79 5.52
CA GLY A 165 -27.96 31.98 4.97
C GLY A 165 -28.78 31.22 6.02
N TRP A 166 -28.50 31.37 7.31
CA TRP A 166 -29.34 30.83 8.38
C TRP A 166 -30.61 31.68 8.56
N ALA A 167 -31.78 31.04 8.64
CA ALA A 167 -32.99 31.67 9.14
C ALA A 167 -33.21 31.22 10.58
N GLU A 168 -33.17 32.18 11.52
CA GLU A 168 -33.47 32.01 12.94
C GLU A 168 -32.73 30.83 13.58
N ASP A 169 -33.29 29.62 13.54
CA ASP A 169 -32.73 28.41 14.18
C ASP A 169 -32.22 27.33 13.22
N ALA A 170 -32.31 27.52 11.90
CA ALA A 170 -31.88 26.52 10.92
C ALA A 170 -31.29 27.12 9.64
N PRO A 171 -30.40 26.39 8.93
CA PRO A 171 -30.01 26.76 7.57
C PRO A 171 -31.26 26.83 6.67
N ARG A 172 -31.46 27.94 5.92
CA ARG A 172 -32.64 28.09 5.04
C ARG A 172 -32.65 27.01 3.96
N PRO A 173 -33.78 26.35 3.66
CA PRO A 173 -33.88 25.51 2.48
C PRO A 173 -33.55 26.35 1.25
N THR A 174 -32.58 25.91 0.44
CA THR A 174 -32.33 26.57 -0.85
C THR A 174 -33.56 26.30 -1.72
N PRO A 175 -34.21 27.31 -2.33
CA PRO A 175 -35.29 27.03 -3.26
C PRO A 175 -34.73 26.16 -4.39
N ALA A 176 -35.40 25.03 -4.65
CA ALA A 176 -35.08 24.15 -5.76
C ALA A 176 -35.25 24.94 -7.08
N GLY A 177 -34.18 25.56 -7.55
CA GLY A 177 -34.13 26.20 -8.85
C GLY A 177 -34.02 25.13 -9.94
N PRO A 178 -34.67 25.31 -11.11
CA PRO A 178 -34.44 24.44 -12.25
C PRO A 178 -33.01 24.68 -12.77
N TRP A 179 -32.27 23.58 -12.96
CA TRP A 179 -30.96 23.58 -13.60
C TRP A 179 -31.12 23.50 -15.12
#